data_AF-A0A2A2CYL7-F1
#
_entry.id   AF-A0A2A2CYL7-F1
#
_cell.length_a   1.000
_cell.length_b   1.000
_cell.length_c   1.000
_cell.angle_alpha   90.00
_cell.angle_beta   90.00
_cell.angle_gamma   90.00
#
_symmetry.space_group_name_H-M   'P 1'
#
loop_
_entity.id
_entity.type
_entity.pdbx_description
1 polymer ?
#
loop_
_entity_poly.entity_id
_entity_poly.type
_entity_poly.pdbx_seq_one_letter_code
_entity_poly.pdbx_strand_id
1 'polypeptide(L)'
;MALAVMGAAAVPAVAAPLPGGLGPCLPGDCPDAYPPVNNGPIAGRDDNINVFVGNDFRVRGRAAEAEGKVVTLGDFDMEKAAGGSSLYNVGVAGVGSRVPPSAGTDWLTTGGAVRIASGQTLDAEAGVVRHAGPATGTIRGRNVQDANAARPYAALRDELAAASRCYAYIAEGQARPVTGSARNTVAETLFTGDGTSRLQVFNVDFDLVGRDGGQQGVRFVNIPDGATVLVNLTGGARVINTFSGTIADNSDLNRLRERLLWNFPEATTVELKGTGQFQGSILAGNREGETTVTLPGINGRFLTTGSLTHTSAATGGGGQEIHAYPFNGDLPDCAPPRGNVTVIKKDSPSGNALAGARFQLWRETNGAAGLQTTGDGRDTPVGGVCTTDARGECRGSVEPGTYYWQETQPPAGYPVPRTTVFGPLTLTAANASQGVSVTVTNTKAADPTGTIHLVKQNAKTKRPLQGAVFELWRETNGVAGLQVTGTPADRRVGTGCATDRQGHCTFANQPLGTYYLRETAVPEGYLMPRNPVSGPYALTAANATAGVTATLKNTPGEPGKGPKK
;
A
#
# COMPACT_ATOMS: atom_id res chain seq x y z
N MET A 1 35.25 34.05 0.16
CA MET A 1 33.92 33.63 0.65
C MET A 1 33.75 32.17 0.25
N ALA A 2 34.01 31.24 1.17
CA ALA A 2 33.93 29.80 0.91
C ALA A 2 32.46 29.36 1.02
N LEU A 3 31.96 28.72 -0.04
CA LEU A 3 30.60 28.20 -0.11
C LEU A 3 30.54 26.90 0.69
N ALA A 4 29.92 26.94 1.87
CA ALA A 4 29.66 25.76 2.68
C ALA A 4 28.55 24.93 2.03
N VAL A 5 28.93 23.79 1.46
CA VAL A 5 27.97 22.75 1.04
C VAL A 5 27.45 22.09 2.32
N MET A 6 26.24 22.42 2.73
CA MET A 6 25.54 21.71 3.81
C MET A 6 25.25 20.29 3.33
N GLY A 7 25.86 19.31 4.00
CA GLY A 7 25.60 17.89 3.76
C GLY A 7 24.14 17.56 4.01
N ALA A 8 23.58 16.74 3.10
CA ALA A 8 22.29 16.11 3.33
C ALA A 8 22.35 15.29 4.62
N ALA A 9 21.54 15.66 5.61
CA ALA A 9 21.36 14.85 6.80
C ALA A 9 20.76 13.51 6.37
N ALA A 10 21.47 12.41 6.67
CA ALA A 10 20.96 11.07 6.47
C ALA A 10 19.67 10.91 7.28
N VAL A 11 18.58 10.63 6.57
CA VAL A 11 17.33 10.20 7.18
C VAL A 11 17.63 8.91 7.96
N PRO A 12 17.28 8.78 9.25
CA PRO A 12 17.51 7.54 9.97
C PRO A 12 16.75 6.42 9.25
N ALA A 13 17.48 5.40 8.81
CA ALA A 13 16.88 4.19 8.27
C ALA A 13 16.02 3.57 9.39
N VAL A 14 14.73 3.42 9.13
CA VAL A 14 13.81 2.83 10.10
C VAL A 14 14.16 1.34 10.17
N ALA A 15 14.51 0.85 11.35
CA ALA A 15 14.77 -0.56 11.59
C ALA A 15 13.53 -1.41 11.24
N ALA A 16 13.72 -2.52 10.52
CA ALA A 16 12.63 -3.41 10.11
C ALA A 16 12.91 -4.88 10.50
N PRO A 17 11.88 -5.67 10.86
CA PRO A 17 12.00 -7.12 11.00
C PRO A 17 12.10 -7.79 9.62
N LEU A 18 12.19 -9.12 9.58
CA LEU A 18 12.05 -9.85 8.32
C LEU A 18 10.64 -9.61 7.71
N PRO A 19 10.50 -9.69 6.37
CA PRO A 19 9.21 -9.49 5.69
C PRO A 19 8.09 -10.38 6.22
N GLY A 20 6.84 -9.95 6.07
CA GLY A 20 5.67 -10.71 6.55
C GLY A 20 5.52 -10.76 8.08
N GLY A 21 6.26 -9.94 8.83
CA GLY A 21 6.31 -10.04 10.30
C GLY A 21 7.06 -11.28 10.79
N LEU A 22 7.89 -11.87 9.92
CA LEU A 22 8.78 -12.97 10.27
C LEU A 22 9.90 -12.49 11.20
N GLY A 23 10.54 -13.45 11.86
CA GLY A 23 11.67 -13.21 12.74
C GLY A 23 11.30 -13.42 14.19
N PRO A 24 10.67 -12.44 14.87
CA PRO A 24 10.27 -12.59 16.26
C PRO A 24 9.29 -13.74 16.46
N CYS A 25 9.18 -14.21 17.69
CA CYS A 25 8.08 -15.10 18.07
C CYS A 25 6.73 -14.37 17.90
N LEU A 26 5.72 -15.06 17.38
CA LEU A 26 4.39 -14.44 17.20
C LEU A 26 3.73 -14.21 18.57
N PRO A 27 3.30 -12.98 18.92
CA PRO A 27 2.74 -12.69 20.24
C PRO A 27 1.60 -13.62 20.64
N GLY A 28 1.68 -14.18 21.86
CA GLY A 28 0.72 -15.15 22.37
C GLY A 28 1.29 -15.92 23.56
N ASP A 29 2.02 -16.99 23.28
CA ASP A 29 2.58 -17.93 24.27
C ASP A 29 4.11 -18.07 24.13
N CYS A 30 4.76 -17.01 23.64
CA CYS A 30 6.22 -16.97 23.52
C CYS A 30 6.89 -17.06 24.90
N PRO A 31 8.00 -17.81 25.04
CA PRO A 31 8.77 -17.77 26.27
C PRO A 31 9.43 -16.40 26.45
N ASP A 32 9.61 -15.96 27.71
CA ASP A 32 10.32 -14.71 28.05
C ASP A 32 11.78 -14.72 27.53
N ALA A 33 12.42 -15.89 27.57
CA ALA A 33 13.72 -16.17 26.98
C ALA A 33 13.69 -17.57 26.37
N TYR A 34 14.18 -17.70 25.13
CA TYR A 34 14.29 -19.01 24.50
C TYR A 34 15.35 -19.85 25.22
N PRO A 35 15.02 -21.09 25.64
CA PRO A 35 15.97 -21.92 26.35
C PRO A 35 17.08 -22.40 25.40
N PRO A 36 18.26 -22.78 25.92
CA PRO A 36 19.28 -23.49 25.15
C PRO A 36 18.72 -24.78 24.54
N VAL A 37 19.45 -25.37 23.60
CA VAL A 37 19.06 -26.67 23.00
C VAL A 37 18.95 -27.73 24.09
N ASN A 38 17.76 -28.32 24.25
CA ASN A 38 17.44 -29.22 25.36
C ASN A 38 16.29 -30.19 25.01
N ASN A 39 16.07 -31.20 25.86
CA ASN A 39 14.98 -32.18 25.75
C ASN A 39 13.98 -32.09 26.92
N GLY A 40 13.92 -30.94 27.57
CA GLY A 40 13.07 -30.65 28.72
C GLY A 40 11.60 -30.42 28.35
N PRO A 41 10.79 -29.88 29.28
CA PRO A 41 9.39 -29.54 29.00
C PRO A 41 9.27 -28.44 27.93
N ILE A 42 8.09 -28.32 27.33
CA ILE A 42 7.77 -27.22 26.42
C ILE A 42 7.87 -25.90 27.20
N ALA A 43 8.66 -24.96 26.68
CA ALA A 43 8.96 -23.68 27.35
C ALA A 43 7.97 -22.55 26.96
N GLY A 44 7.26 -22.73 25.85
CA GLY A 44 6.30 -21.79 25.27
C GLY A 44 5.92 -22.28 23.88
N ARG A 45 5.24 -21.44 23.09
CA ARG A 45 4.83 -21.76 21.72
C ARG A 45 5.04 -20.59 20.78
N ASP A 46 5.39 -20.93 19.54
CA ASP A 46 5.62 -19.97 18.47
C ASP A 46 4.88 -20.42 17.21
N ASP A 47 3.79 -19.71 16.90
CA ASP A 47 2.99 -19.95 15.69
C ASP A 47 3.52 -19.18 14.46
N ASN A 48 4.66 -18.50 14.58
CA ASN A 48 5.35 -17.91 13.43
C ASN A 48 6.05 -18.99 12.59
N ILE A 49 6.31 -18.67 11.32
CA ILE A 49 7.04 -19.57 10.42
C ILE A 49 8.49 -19.66 10.87
N ASN A 50 8.94 -20.88 11.17
CA ASN A 50 10.35 -21.14 11.46
C ASN A 50 11.12 -21.57 10.22
N VAL A 51 10.51 -22.43 9.40
CA VAL A 51 11.09 -22.92 8.15
C VAL A 51 10.21 -22.54 6.97
N PHE A 52 10.75 -21.76 6.04
CA PHE A 52 10.09 -21.42 4.78
C PHE A 52 10.92 -21.90 3.60
N VAL A 53 10.29 -22.60 2.66
CA VAL A 53 10.89 -23.12 1.43
C VAL A 53 10.05 -22.69 0.23
N GLY A 54 10.59 -21.84 -0.63
CA GLY A 54 9.87 -21.25 -1.76
C GLY A 54 9.61 -22.21 -2.93
N ASN A 55 10.34 -23.33 -3.00
CA ASN A 55 10.10 -24.46 -3.90
C ASN A 55 9.99 -25.75 -3.06
N ASP A 56 10.70 -26.83 -3.44
CA ASP A 56 10.55 -28.15 -2.86
C ASP A 56 11.41 -28.33 -1.60
N PHE A 57 10.85 -29.01 -0.62
CA PHE A 57 11.55 -29.44 0.59
C PHE A 57 11.81 -30.94 0.55
N ARG A 58 13.08 -31.31 0.38
CA ARG A 58 13.57 -32.69 0.34
C ARG A 58 14.22 -33.08 1.67
N VAL A 59 13.72 -34.17 2.26
CA VAL A 59 14.34 -34.84 3.40
C VAL A 59 15.08 -36.08 2.90
N ARG A 60 16.37 -36.16 3.18
CA ARG A 60 17.28 -37.22 2.71
C ARG A 60 18.21 -37.71 3.82
N GLY A 61 18.97 -38.76 3.52
CA GLY A 61 20.02 -39.25 4.41
C GLY A 61 19.48 -39.59 5.81
N ARG A 62 20.11 -39.02 6.84
CA ARG A 62 19.77 -39.24 8.26
C ARG A 62 19.23 -37.99 8.97
N ALA A 63 18.73 -37.00 8.21
CA ALA A 63 18.07 -35.82 8.77
C ALA A 63 16.85 -36.20 9.60
N ALA A 64 16.63 -35.56 10.74
CA ALA A 64 15.66 -36.03 11.73
C ALA A 64 14.50 -35.08 11.94
N GLU A 65 14.72 -33.77 12.09
CA GLU A 65 13.64 -32.90 12.59
C GLU A 65 13.69 -31.48 12.04
N ALA A 66 12.51 -30.87 11.90
CA ALA A 66 12.35 -29.42 11.71
C ALA A 66 11.33 -28.89 12.73
N GLU A 67 11.82 -28.22 13.77
CA GLU A 67 11.02 -27.60 14.81
C GLU A 67 10.37 -26.30 14.33
N GLY A 68 9.24 -25.96 14.94
CA GLY A 68 8.45 -24.79 14.58
C GLY A 68 7.57 -25.03 13.35
N LYS A 69 6.89 -23.97 12.91
CA LYS A 69 5.99 -24.07 11.76
C LYS A 69 6.79 -24.13 10.45
N VAL A 70 6.52 -25.16 9.65
CA VAL A 70 7.20 -25.44 8.38
C VAL A 70 6.24 -25.16 7.22
N VAL A 71 6.70 -24.35 6.26
CA VAL A 71 5.96 -24.05 5.03
C VAL A 71 6.85 -24.33 3.82
N THR A 72 6.36 -25.11 2.87
CA THR A 72 6.93 -25.27 1.53
C THR A 72 5.88 -24.90 0.48
N LEU A 73 6.23 -24.04 -0.47
CA LEU A 73 5.31 -23.71 -1.57
C LEU A 73 5.28 -24.81 -2.64
N GLY A 74 6.30 -25.65 -2.70
CA GLY A 74 6.39 -26.81 -3.59
C GLY A 74 6.02 -28.12 -2.90
N ASP A 75 6.66 -29.19 -3.35
CA ASP A 75 6.47 -30.54 -2.81
C ASP A 75 7.29 -30.75 -1.53
N PHE A 76 6.72 -31.49 -0.57
CA PHE A 76 7.48 -32.11 0.51
C PHE A 76 7.78 -33.56 0.13
N ASP A 77 9.05 -33.91 0.07
CA ASP A 77 9.49 -35.22 -0.39
C ASP A 77 10.52 -35.84 0.56
N MET A 78 10.21 -37.01 1.11
CA MET A 78 10.98 -37.68 2.15
C MET A 78 11.41 -39.06 1.67
N GLU A 79 12.72 -39.21 1.50
CA GLU A 79 13.39 -40.45 1.10
C GLU A 79 14.74 -40.58 1.83
N LYS A 80 14.66 -41.06 3.08
CA LYS A 80 15.83 -41.23 3.94
C LYS A 80 16.60 -42.51 3.63
N ALA A 81 17.88 -42.52 4.00
CA ALA A 81 18.76 -43.66 3.79
C ALA A 81 18.38 -44.85 4.69
N ALA A 82 18.55 -46.06 4.17
CA ALA A 82 18.40 -47.28 4.97
C ALA A 82 19.45 -47.33 6.11
N GLY A 83 19.10 -47.98 7.22
CA GLY A 83 19.98 -48.12 8.39
C GLY A 83 20.11 -46.86 9.28
N GLY A 84 19.32 -45.80 9.01
CA GLY A 84 19.07 -44.71 9.94
C GLY A 84 17.65 -44.78 10.53
N SER A 85 17.26 -43.78 11.34
CA SER A 85 15.86 -43.61 11.75
C SER A 85 14.97 -43.43 10.53
N SER A 86 13.81 -44.09 10.49
CA SER A 86 12.79 -43.92 9.44
C SER A 86 11.83 -42.76 9.71
N LEU A 87 12.01 -42.06 10.83
CA LEU A 87 11.17 -40.95 11.28
C LEU A 87 11.74 -39.61 10.81
N TYR A 88 10.84 -38.68 10.47
CA TYR A 88 11.14 -37.26 10.41
C TYR A 88 10.07 -36.46 11.16
N ASN A 89 10.47 -35.67 12.17
CA ASN A 89 9.56 -34.87 12.97
C ASN A 89 9.42 -33.45 12.39
N VAL A 90 8.20 -32.93 12.34
CA VAL A 90 7.92 -31.52 12.06
C VAL A 90 7.20 -30.89 13.24
N GLY A 91 7.40 -29.59 13.48
CA GLY A 91 6.76 -28.84 14.56
C GLY A 91 7.50 -28.91 15.89
N VAL A 92 7.93 -30.10 16.32
CA VAL A 92 8.72 -30.28 17.54
C VAL A 92 10.00 -31.06 17.27
N ALA A 93 11.08 -30.64 17.93
CA ALA A 93 12.31 -31.41 18.01
C ALA A 93 12.39 -32.16 19.35
N GLY A 94 12.92 -33.39 19.32
CA GLY A 94 13.23 -34.19 20.50
C GLY A 94 14.32 -33.52 21.35
N VAL A 95 15.30 -32.90 20.71
CA VAL A 95 16.29 -32.01 21.34
C VAL A 95 16.30 -30.71 20.54
N GLY A 96 15.87 -29.59 21.11
CA GLY A 96 15.72 -28.34 20.36
C GLY A 96 15.43 -27.15 21.25
N SER A 97 14.77 -26.13 20.72
CA SER A 97 14.34 -24.97 21.53
C SER A 97 13.17 -25.32 22.45
N ARG A 98 12.43 -26.40 22.18
CA ARG A 98 11.24 -26.82 22.94
C ARG A 98 10.16 -25.73 22.92
N VAL A 99 10.06 -25.02 21.80
CA VAL A 99 9.05 -23.99 21.50
C VAL A 99 8.30 -24.36 20.20
N PRO A 100 7.47 -25.42 20.22
CA PRO A 100 6.73 -25.85 19.05
C PRO A 100 5.55 -24.90 18.73
N PRO A 101 4.93 -25.01 17.55
CA PRO A 101 3.67 -24.31 17.28
C PRO A 101 2.55 -24.82 18.18
N SER A 102 1.44 -24.09 18.24
CA SER A 102 0.26 -24.51 18.97
C SER A 102 -0.29 -25.86 18.48
N ALA A 103 -0.78 -26.68 19.40
CA ALA A 103 -1.39 -27.96 19.04
C ALA A 103 -2.62 -27.73 18.14
N GLY A 104 -2.80 -28.57 17.13
CA GLY A 104 -3.89 -28.45 16.16
C GLY A 104 -3.73 -27.36 15.10
N THR A 105 -2.64 -26.56 15.12
CA THR A 105 -2.29 -25.68 14.01
C THR A 105 -1.51 -26.45 12.93
N ASP A 106 -1.35 -25.83 11.77
CA ASP A 106 -0.55 -26.41 10.69
C ASP A 106 0.93 -26.37 11.08
N TRP A 107 1.52 -27.55 11.33
CA TRP A 107 2.94 -27.72 11.63
C TRP A 107 3.75 -27.92 10.35
N LEU A 108 3.15 -28.55 9.34
CA LEU A 108 3.63 -28.56 7.96
C LEU A 108 2.53 -28.06 7.03
N THR A 109 2.84 -27.09 6.20
CA THR A 109 2.02 -26.69 5.06
C THR A 109 2.76 -26.90 3.75
N THR A 110 2.12 -27.54 2.76
CA THR A 110 2.68 -27.73 1.41
C THR A 110 1.78 -27.15 0.33
N GLY A 111 2.38 -26.47 -0.65
CA GLY A 111 1.69 -26.05 -1.88
C GLY A 111 1.63 -27.14 -2.95
N GLY A 112 2.47 -28.16 -2.81
CA GLY A 112 2.50 -29.36 -3.65
C GLY A 112 2.12 -30.63 -2.89
N ALA A 113 2.59 -31.77 -3.40
CA ALA A 113 2.38 -33.10 -2.84
C ALA A 113 3.22 -33.35 -1.58
N VAL A 114 2.78 -34.31 -0.77
CA VAL A 114 3.57 -34.89 0.34
C VAL A 114 3.91 -36.33 -0.04
N ARG A 115 5.19 -36.64 -0.27
CA ARG A 115 5.64 -37.98 -0.64
C ARG A 115 6.58 -38.53 0.41
N ILE A 116 6.22 -39.66 1.00
CA ILE A 116 7.03 -40.35 2.02
C ILE A 116 7.34 -41.74 1.51
N ALA A 117 8.63 -42.07 1.42
CA ALA A 117 9.10 -43.36 0.96
C ALA A 117 8.57 -44.51 1.83
N SER A 118 8.46 -45.70 1.23
CA SER A 118 7.94 -46.89 1.89
C SER A 118 8.74 -47.23 3.17
N GLY A 119 8.02 -47.56 4.24
CA GLY A 119 8.63 -47.87 5.55
C GLY A 119 9.09 -46.65 6.36
N GLN A 120 8.88 -45.43 5.85
CA GLN A 120 9.21 -44.17 6.54
C GLN A 120 7.97 -43.46 7.07
N THR A 121 8.15 -42.59 8.07
CA THR A 121 7.05 -41.86 8.73
C THR A 121 7.40 -40.39 8.90
N LEU A 122 6.53 -39.52 8.38
CA LEU A 122 6.49 -38.11 8.77
C LEU A 122 5.63 -37.99 10.02
N ASP A 123 6.14 -37.36 11.07
CA ASP A 123 5.44 -37.22 12.34
C ASP A 123 5.27 -35.74 12.69
N ALA A 124 4.01 -35.33 12.80
CA ALA A 124 3.60 -34.00 13.20
C ALA A 124 2.91 -34.02 14.57
N GLU A 125 3.02 -35.10 15.34
CA GLU A 125 2.43 -35.29 16.67
C GLU A 125 0.99 -34.72 16.80
N ALA A 126 0.84 -33.61 17.53
CA ALA A 126 -0.43 -32.93 17.81
C ALA A 126 -0.81 -31.87 16.76
N GLY A 127 0.03 -31.67 15.75
CA GLY A 127 -0.14 -30.73 14.66
C GLY A 127 -0.90 -31.27 13.46
N VAL A 128 -1.06 -30.39 12.48
CA VAL A 128 -1.67 -30.67 11.18
C VAL A 128 -0.62 -30.67 10.09
N VAL A 129 -0.64 -31.71 9.25
CA VAL A 129 0.00 -31.72 7.93
C VAL A 129 -1.05 -31.29 6.93
N ARG A 130 -0.98 -30.05 6.45
CA ARG A 130 -1.90 -29.48 5.46
C ARG A 130 -1.22 -29.42 4.09
N HIS A 131 -1.83 -30.01 3.07
CA HIS A 131 -1.19 -30.13 1.76
C HIS A 131 -2.18 -29.86 0.62
N ALA A 132 -1.73 -29.16 -0.42
CA ALA A 132 -2.56 -28.90 -1.60
C ALA A 132 -2.56 -30.07 -2.60
N GLY A 133 -1.41 -30.71 -2.81
CA GLY A 133 -1.27 -31.88 -3.67
C GLY A 133 -1.70 -33.19 -2.99
N PRO A 134 -1.53 -34.35 -3.66
CA PRO A 134 -1.76 -35.65 -3.05
C PRO A 134 -0.74 -35.95 -1.94
N ALA A 135 -1.13 -36.76 -0.96
CA ALA A 135 -0.23 -37.28 0.08
C ALA A 135 -0.09 -38.81 -0.03
N THR A 136 1.13 -39.32 0.05
CA THR A 136 1.44 -40.76 0.00
C THR A 136 2.45 -41.17 1.08
N GLY A 137 2.32 -42.39 1.59
CA GLY A 137 3.17 -42.94 2.65
C GLY A 137 2.56 -42.77 4.05
N THR A 138 3.38 -42.84 5.10
CA THR A 138 2.89 -42.84 6.49
C THR A 138 3.02 -41.46 7.12
N ILE A 139 1.89 -40.85 7.49
CA ILE A 139 1.83 -39.57 8.22
C ILE A 139 1.23 -39.84 9.61
N ARG A 140 1.94 -39.46 10.67
CA ARG A 140 1.42 -39.40 12.04
C ARG A 140 1.07 -37.96 12.38
N GLY A 141 -0.15 -37.75 12.88
CA GLY A 141 -0.75 -36.42 13.08
C GLY A 141 -2.00 -36.23 12.22
N ARG A 142 -2.62 -35.06 12.30
CA ARG A 142 -3.84 -34.78 11.51
C ARG A 142 -3.45 -34.45 10.07
N ASN A 143 -3.85 -35.28 9.12
CA ASN A 143 -3.59 -35.05 7.70
C ASN A 143 -4.79 -34.37 7.01
N VAL A 144 -4.57 -33.25 6.31
CA VAL A 144 -5.63 -32.46 5.68
C VAL A 144 -5.23 -32.03 4.27
N GLN A 145 -5.99 -32.47 3.27
CA GLN A 145 -5.85 -31.96 1.91
C GLN A 145 -6.67 -30.68 1.72
N ASP A 146 -6.04 -29.62 1.23
CA ASP A 146 -6.65 -28.32 0.95
C ASP A 146 -5.94 -27.66 -0.23
N ALA A 147 -6.62 -27.51 -1.37
CA ALA A 147 -6.05 -26.93 -2.58
C ALA A 147 -5.51 -25.49 -2.40
N ASN A 148 -5.93 -24.77 -1.36
CA ASN A 148 -5.46 -23.43 -1.06
C ASN A 148 -4.43 -23.38 0.08
N ALA A 149 -3.92 -24.53 0.56
CA ALA A 149 -3.07 -24.63 1.74
C ALA A 149 -1.93 -23.59 1.79
N ALA A 150 -1.16 -23.46 0.70
CA ALA A 150 -0.02 -22.55 0.63
C ALA A 150 -0.35 -21.13 0.14
N ARG A 151 -1.59 -20.87 -0.30
CA ARG A 151 -2.01 -19.57 -0.85
C ARG A 151 -1.72 -18.38 0.09
N PRO A 152 -1.91 -18.47 1.41
CA PRO A 152 -1.59 -17.37 2.33
C PRO A 152 -0.11 -16.96 2.34
N TYR A 153 0.78 -17.87 1.94
CA TYR A 153 2.23 -17.68 2.02
C TYR A 153 2.87 -17.40 0.66
N ALA A 154 2.10 -17.35 -0.43
CA ALA A 154 2.64 -17.23 -1.78
C ALA A 154 3.43 -15.93 -2.01
N ALA A 155 2.93 -14.80 -1.51
CA ALA A 155 3.58 -13.49 -1.65
C ALA A 155 4.92 -13.41 -0.90
N LEU A 156 5.06 -14.18 0.19
CA LEU A 156 6.23 -14.16 1.06
C LEU A 156 7.52 -14.56 0.31
N ARG A 157 7.41 -15.43 -0.71
CA ARG A 157 8.57 -15.81 -1.54
C ARG A 157 9.21 -14.60 -2.22
N ASP A 158 8.38 -13.73 -2.82
CA ASP A 158 8.86 -12.56 -3.54
C ASP A 158 9.34 -11.47 -2.58
N GLU A 159 8.65 -11.30 -1.45
CA GLU A 159 9.07 -10.38 -0.38
C GLU A 159 10.45 -10.76 0.19
N LEU A 160 10.67 -12.05 0.49
CA LEU A 160 11.94 -12.55 1.00
C LEU A 160 13.07 -12.44 -0.04
N ALA A 161 12.78 -12.70 -1.32
CA ALA A 161 13.77 -12.56 -2.39
C ALA A 161 14.20 -11.08 -2.55
N ALA A 162 13.23 -10.17 -2.54
CA ALA A 162 13.48 -8.73 -2.61
C ALA A 162 14.26 -8.22 -1.38
N ALA A 163 13.86 -8.64 -0.18
CA ALA A 163 14.54 -8.27 1.06
C ALA A 163 15.98 -8.79 1.09
N SER A 164 16.20 -10.04 0.73
CA SER A 164 17.55 -10.65 0.66
C SER A 164 18.49 -9.84 -0.24
N ARG A 165 18.01 -9.43 -1.43
CA ARG A 165 18.76 -8.54 -2.33
C ARG A 165 19.00 -7.16 -1.70
N CYS A 166 18.00 -6.54 -1.10
CA CYS A 166 18.13 -5.22 -0.47
C CYS A 166 19.07 -5.19 0.75
N TYR A 167 19.15 -6.28 1.52
CA TYR A 167 20.10 -6.40 2.62
C TYR A 167 21.55 -6.36 2.12
N ALA A 168 21.81 -6.90 0.92
CA ALA A 168 23.13 -6.89 0.30
C ALA A 168 23.42 -5.64 -0.55
N TYR A 169 22.41 -5.03 -1.17
CA TYR A 169 22.59 -3.97 -2.17
C TYR A 169 21.70 -2.77 -1.92
N ILE A 170 22.27 -1.56 -2.09
CA ILE A 170 21.52 -0.28 -2.02
C ILE A 170 21.07 0.22 -3.39
N ALA A 171 21.71 -0.27 -4.45
CA ALA A 171 21.34 -0.08 -5.84
C ALA A 171 21.95 -1.23 -6.67
N GLU A 172 21.53 -1.36 -7.92
CA GLU A 172 22.12 -2.33 -8.84
C GLU A 172 23.64 -2.11 -8.95
N GLY A 173 24.42 -3.17 -8.73
CA GLY A 173 25.89 -3.09 -8.73
C GLY A 173 26.52 -2.39 -7.52
N GLN A 174 25.73 -1.89 -6.57
CA GLN A 174 26.22 -1.16 -5.40
C GLN A 174 25.91 -1.91 -4.10
N ALA A 175 26.94 -2.56 -3.54
CA ALA A 175 26.86 -3.24 -2.26
C ALA A 175 26.56 -2.27 -1.11
N ARG A 176 25.85 -2.78 -0.09
CA ARG A 176 25.56 -2.03 1.14
C ARG A 176 26.88 -1.70 1.87
N PRO A 177 27.04 -0.47 2.39
CA PRO A 177 28.20 -0.11 3.20
C PRO A 177 28.37 -1.07 4.39
N VAL A 178 29.60 -1.55 4.57
CA VAL A 178 29.97 -2.42 5.68
C VAL A 178 30.23 -1.59 6.94
N THR A 179 29.96 -2.17 8.11
CA THR A 179 30.30 -1.59 9.42
C THR A 179 31.23 -2.55 10.19
N GLY A 180 31.94 -3.39 9.45
CA GLY A 180 32.85 -4.40 9.96
C GLY A 180 33.66 -5.00 8.84
N SER A 181 34.57 -5.91 9.18
CA SER A 181 35.38 -6.66 8.22
C SER A 181 35.28 -8.16 8.47
N ALA A 182 35.38 -8.94 7.41
CA ALA A 182 35.43 -10.40 7.46
C ALA A 182 36.73 -10.88 6.82
N ARG A 183 37.43 -11.81 7.48
CA ARG A 183 38.67 -12.41 6.98
C ARG A 183 38.69 -13.90 7.24
N ASN A 184 38.80 -14.70 6.18
CA ASN A 184 39.14 -16.11 6.30
C ASN A 184 40.65 -16.26 6.57
N THR A 185 41.01 -16.92 7.67
CA THR A 185 42.38 -17.15 8.12
C THR A 185 42.79 -18.62 7.99
N VAL A 186 42.02 -19.41 7.24
CA VAL A 186 42.21 -20.85 6.99
C VAL A 186 41.89 -21.74 8.20
N ALA A 187 42.09 -21.25 9.43
CA ALA A 187 41.68 -21.91 10.67
C ALA A 187 40.31 -21.42 11.18
N GLU A 188 39.98 -20.17 10.88
CA GLU A 188 38.70 -19.54 11.21
C GLU A 188 38.34 -18.43 10.21
N THR A 189 37.05 -18.16 10.06
CA THR A 189 36.58 -16.86 9.55
C THR A 189 36.33 -15.92 10.72
N LEU A 190 37.08 -14.83 10.76
CA LEU A 190 36.99 -13.78 11.75
C LEU A 190 36.16 -12.61 11.22
N PHE A 191 35.07 -12.30 11.91
CA PHE A 191 34.25 -11.12 11.73
C PHE A 191 34.58 -10.09 12.82
N THR A 192 35.04 -8.91 12.42
CA THR A 192 35.38 -7.80 13.34
C THR A 192 34.43 -6.64 13.10
N GLY A 193 33.54 -6.37 14.05
CA GLY A 193 32.66 -5.20 13.99
C GLY A 193 33.39 -3.89 14.26
N ASP A 194 32.73 -2.77 13.98
CA ASP A 194 33.24 -1.42 14.27
C ASP A 194 33.14 -1.02 15.76
N GLY A 195 32.50 -1.85 16.59
CA GLY A 195 32.32 -1.61 18.02
C GLY A 195 31.33 -0.49 18.36
N THR A 196 30.61 0.07 17.39
CA THR A 196 29.71 1.22 17.61
C THR A 196 28.35 1.10 16.92
N SER A 197 28.28 0.53 15.72
CA SER A 197 27.03 0.42 14.96
C SER A 197 26.07 -0.60 15.56
N ARG A 198 24.77 -0.24 15.64
CA ARG A 198 23.69 -1.15 16.08
C ARG A 198 23.37 -2.23 15.06
N LEU A 199 23.64 -1.97 13.79
CA LEU A 199 23.61 -2.94 12.71
C LEU A 199 25.04 -3.17 12.23
N GLN A 200 25.53 -4.39 12.41
CA GLN A 200 26.84 -4.85 11.97
C GLN A 200 26.72 -5.53 10.61
N VAL A 201 27.13 -4.84 9.54
CA VAL A 201 27.05 -5.34 8.15
C VAL A 201 28.41 -5.87 7.69
N PHE A 202 28.41 -7.11 7.23
CA PHE A 202 29.56 -7.78 6.61
C PHE A 202 29.19 -8.24 5.20
N ASN A 203 29.98 -7.87 4.20
CA ASN A 203 29.84 -8.42 2.84
C ASN A 203 31.00 -9.39 2.61
N VAL A 204 30.67 -10.64 2.24
CA VAL A 204 31.59 -11.76 2.14
C VAL A 204 31.44 -12.41 0.77
N ASP A 205 32.53 -12.47 0.00
CA ASP A 205 32.57 -13.01 -1.36
C ASP A 205 33.37 -14.33 -1.45
N PHE A 206 33.69 -14.94 -0.30
CA PHE A 206 34.44 -16.18 -0.19
C PHE A 206 33.70 -17.22 0.66
N ASP A 207 34.08 -18.49 0.50
CA ASP A 207 33.54 -19.58 1.30
C ASP A 207 34.10 -19.59 2.72
N LEU A 208 33.26 -19.96 3.69
CA LEU A 208 33.66 -20.17 5.08
C LEU A 208 34.15 -21.60 5.24
N VAL A 209 35.28 -21.90 4.60
CA VAL A 209 35.95 -23.20 4.65
C VAL A 209 37.44 -23.03 4.96
N GLY A 210 38.04 -24.05 5.56
CA GLY A 210 39.49 -24.13 5.79
C GLY A 210 40.27 -24.45 4.51
N ARG A 211 41.59 -24.64 4.63
CA ARG A 211 42.56 -24.68 3.51
C ARG A 211 42.16 -25.58 2.35
N ASP A 212 41.66 -26.76 2.70
CA ASP A 212 41.36 -27.83 1.76
C ASP A 212 39.84 -28.08 1.65
N GLY A 213 39.04 -27.02 1.90
CA GLY A 213 37.58 -27.14 1.99
C GLY A 213 37.08 -27.75 3.31
N GLY A 214 38.00 -28.03 4.25
CA GLY A 214 37.71 -28.59 5.56
C GLY A 214 36.90 -27.65 6.45
N GLN A 215 36.41 -28.17 7.57
CA GLN A 215 35.68 -27.35 8.54
C GLN A 215 36.60 -26.37 9.27
N GLN A 216 36.08 -25.19 9.59
CA GLN A 216 36.81 -24.15 10.33
C GLN A 216 35.95 -23.44 11.37
N GLY A 217 36.61 -22.63 12.21
CA GLY A 217 35.93 -21.78 13.19
C GLY A 217 35.22 -20.58 12.55
N VAL A 218 34.19 -20.09 13.21
CA VAL A 218 33.52 -18.81 12.95
C VAL A 218 33.55 -18.01 14.23
N ARG A 219 34.11 -16.80 14.18
CA ARG A 219 34.28 -15.96 15.36
C ARG A 219 33.90 -14.52 15.07
N PHE A 220 33.17 -13.92 16.00
CA PHE A 220 32.80 -12.50 15.99
C PHE A 220 33.53 -11.78 17.12
N VAL A 221 34.10 -10.62 16.82
CA VAL A 221 34.73 -9.73 17.81
C VAL A 221 34.27 -8.30 17.61
N ASN A 222 34.32 -7.52 18.69
CA ASN A 222 33.96 -6.10 18.68
C ASN A 222 32.52 -5.84 18.17
N ILE A 223 31.59 -6.72 18.54
CA ILE A 223 30.15 -6.55 18.27
C ILE A 223 29.51 -5.92 19.51
N PRO A 224 28.84 -4.76 19.41
CA PRO A 224 28.14 -4.17 20.54
C PRO A 224 27.02 -5.07 21.07
N ASP A 225 26.79 -5.05 22.38
CA ASP A 225 25.74 -5.84 23.02
C ASP A 225 24.36 -5.55 22.43
N GLY A 226 23.64 -6.60 22.03
CA GLY A 226 22.32 -6.50 21.43
C GLY A 226 22.31 -5.92 20.00
N ALA A 227 23.46 -5.71 19.35
CA ALA A 227 23.50 -5.33 17.94
C ALA A 227 22.95 -6.44 17.03
N THR A 228 22.36 -6.05 15.90
CA THR A 228 22.05 -6.96 14.81
C THR A 228 23.31 -7.24 14.02
N VAL A 229 23.51 -8.49 13.60
CA VAL A 229 24.60 -8.90 12.73
C VAL A 229 24.01 -9.40 11.41
N LEU A 230 24.35 -8.74 10.31
CA LEU A 230 23.95 -9.10 8.96
C LEU A 230 25.20 -9.50 8.17
N VAL A 231 25.29 -10.78 7.81
CA VAL A 231 26.35 -11.30 6.95
C VAL A 231 25.77 -11.58 5.56
N ASN A 232 26.13 -10.75 4.58
CA ASN A 232 25.78 -10.93 3.18
C ASN A 232 26.85 -11.78 2.48
N LEU A 233 26.55 -13.04 2.18
CA LEU A 233 27.39 -13.91 1.36
C LEU A 233 27.01 -13.78 -0.11
N THR A 234 27.68 -12.88 -0.82
CA THR A 234 27.43 -12.60 -2.25
C THR A 234 28.14 -13.61 -3.12
N GLY A 235 27.64 -13.93 -4.32
CA GLY A 235 28.22 -14.87 -5.30
C GLY A 235 27.33 -16.09 -5.60
N GLY A 236 27.61 -16.77 -6.71
CA GLY A 236 26.74 -17.81 -7.26
C GLY A 236 26.70 -19.13 -6.47
N ALA A 237 27.78 -19.49 -5.77
CA ALA A 237 27.82 -20.69 -4.94
C ALA A 237 28.54 -20.39 -3.63
N ARG A 238 27.99 -20.86 -2.50
CA ARG A 238 28.58 -20.60 -1.18
C ARG A 238 28.60 -21.84 -0.31
N VAL A 239 29.74 -22.10 0.30
CA VAL A 239 29.95 -23.17 1.27
C VAL A 239 30.29 -22.58 2.63
N ILE A 240 29.54 -23.00 3.64
CA ILE A 240 29.93 -22.84 5.04
C ILE A 240 30.22 -24.24 5.57
N ASN A 241 31.48 -24.52 5.90
CA ASN A 241 31.89 -25.76 6.54
C ASN A 241 32.47 -25.44 7.92
N THR A 242 31.72 -25.71 8.99
CA THR A 242 32.08 -25.22 10.32
C THR A 242 31.79 -26.19 11.45
N PHE A 243 32.64 -26.17 12.46
CA PHE A 243 32.43 -26.82 13.75
C PHE A 243 31.88 -25.84 14.82
N SER A 244 31.59 -24.59 14.45
CA SER A 244 31.23 -23.55 15.42
C SER A 244 29.79 -23.60 15.90
N GLY A 245 29.63 -23.13 17.14
CA GLY A 245 28.38 -23.17 17.89
C GLY A 245 28.18 -24.50 18.61
N THR A 246 27.47 -24.44 19.73
CA THR A 246 27.37 -25.55 20.69
C THR A 246 25.93 -25.72 21.19
N ILE A 247 25.59 -26.92 21.68
CA ILE A 247 24.31 -27.17 22.38
C ILE A 247 24.27 -26.37 23.68
N ALA A 248 25.39 -26.34 24.41
CA ALA A 248 25.55 -25.47 25.56
C ALA A 248 25.61 -24.01 25.08
N ASP A 249 24.79 -23.12 25.62
CA ASP A 249 24.76 -21.69 25.29
C ASP A 249 25.96 -20.92 25.90
N ASN A 250 27.16 -21.47 25.76
CA ASN A 250 28.40 -20.95 26.35
C ASN A 250 29.40 -20.42 25.31
N SER A 251 29.14 -20.57 24.01
CA SER A 251 29.99 -20.02 22.96
C SER A 251 29.61 -18.58 22.58
N ASP A 252 30.57 -17.79 22.10
CA ASP A 252 30.31 -16.42 21.63
C ASP A 252 29.30 -16.38 20.48
N LEU A 253 29.27 -17.43 19.65
CA LEU A 253 28.34 -17.53 18.53
C LEU A 253 26.89 -17.74 19.00
N ASN A 254 26.67 -18.47 20.11
CA ASN A 254 25.33 -18.67 20.69
C ASN A 254 24.72 -17.34 21.15
N ARG A 255 25.52 -16.39 21.65
CA ARG A 255 25.04 -15.07 22.09
C ARG A 255 24.44 -14.23 20.96
N LEU A 256 24.82 -14.51 19.72
CA LEU A 256 24.33 -13.80 18.54
C LEU A 256 23.12 -14.49 17.90
N ARG A 257 22.73 -15.69 18.35
CA ARG A 257 21.70 -16.55 17.74
C ARG A 257 20.47 -15.80 17.27
N GLU A 258 19.87 -15.00 18.14
CA GLU A 258 18.61 -14.31 17.85
C GLU A 258 18.79 -13.01 17.06
N ARG A 259 20.02 -12.58 16.77
CA ARG A 259 20.30 -11.29 16.10
C ARG A 259 21.26 -11.42 14.92
N LEU A 260 21.65 -12.64 14.57
CA LEU A 260 22.52 -12.96 13.44
C LEU A 260 21.68 -13.44 12.26
N LEU A 261 21.84 -12.80 11.11
CA LEU A 261 21.27 -13.21 9.83
C LEU A 261 22.39 -13.52 8.83
N TRP A 262 22.40 -14.76 8.34
CA TRP A 262 23.19 -15.21 7.21
C TRP A 262 22.37 -15.06 5.92
N ASN A 263 22.71 -14.06 5.11
CA ASN A 263 21.97 -13.69 3.91
C ASN A 263 22.72 -14.11 2.64
N PHE A 264 22.08 -14.88 1.76
CA PHE A 264 22.60 -15.36 0.49
C PHE A 264 21.75 -14.78 -0.67
N PRO A 265 22.05 -13.56 -1.12
CA PRO A 265 21.19 -12.79 -2.05
C PRO A 265 21.04 -13.37 -3.46
N GLU A 266 22.05 -14.08 -3.97
CA GLU A 266 22.03 -14.63 -5.34
C GLU A 266 22.53 -16.06 -5.49
N ALA A 267 22.95 -16.71 -4.40
CA ALA A 267 23.55 -18.05 -4.49
C ALA A 267 22.57 -19.06 -5.10
N THR A 268 22.94 -19.65 -6.23
CA THR A 268 22.22 -20.78 -6.83
C THR A 268 22.48 -22.07 -6.06
N THR A 269 23.61 -22.15 -5.34
CA THR A 269 23.96 -23.28 -4.49
C THR A 269 24.45 -22.77 -3.14
N VAL A 270 23.79 -23.20 -2.06
CA VAL A 270 24.24 -22.96 -0.69
C VAL A 270 24.46 -24.30 -0.02
N GLU A 271 25.66 -24.53 0.52
CA GLU A 271 26.00 -25.74 1.25
C GLU A 271 26.38 -25.40 2.69
N LEU A 272 25.60 -25.91 3.64
CA LEU A 272 25.82 -25.71 5.07
C LEU A 272 26.22 -27.05 5.70
N LYS A 273 27.51 -27.17 6.01
CA LYS A 273 28.20 -28.42 6.35
C LYS A 273 29.04 -28.26 7.63
N GLY A 274 29.53 -29.39 8.13
CA GLY A 274 30.42 -29.47 9.29
C GLY A 274 29.75 -30.11 10.49
N THR A 275 30.35 -29.95 11.67
CA THR A 275 29.94 -30.63 12.91
C THR A 275 29.36 -29.69 13.98
N GLY A 276 29.22 -28.41 13.68
CA GLY A 276 28.78 -27.40 14.64
C GLY A 276 27.26 -27.34 14.84
N GLN A 277 26.83 -26.88 16.02
CA GLN A 277 25.46 -26.42 16.24
C GLN A 277 25.37 -24.98 15.75
N PHE A 278 25.10 -24.81 14.46
CA PHE A 278 25.20 -23.52 13.79
C PHE A 278 24.15 -22.54 14.32
N GLN A 279 24.52 -21.28 14.49
CA GLN A 279 23.67 -20.26 15.12
C GLN A 279 23.34 -19.15 14.13
N GLY A 280 22.18 -18.54 14.34
CA GLY A 280 21.68 -17.45 13.51
C GLY A 280 20.64 -17.92 12.53
N SER A 281 19.83 -16.96 12.10
CA SER A 281 18.83 -17.16 11.06
C SER A 281 19.48 -17.14 9.68
N ILE A 282 18.84 -17.80 8.72
CA ILE A 282 19.33 -17.96 7.35
C ILE A 282 18.28 -17.42 6.39
N LEU A 283 18.72 -16.65 5.39
CA LEU A 283 17.90 -16.20 4.28
C LEU A 283 18.63 -16.45 2.94
N ALA A 284 18.15 -17.42 2.16
CA ALA A 284 18.60 -17.66 0.79
C ALA A 284 17.60 -17.05 -0.23
N GLY A 285 18.00 -15.95 -0.87
CA GLY A 285 17.13 -15.10 -1.68
C GLY A 285 16.99 -15.49 -3.15
N ASN A 286 17.74 -16.48 -3.62
CA ASN A 286 17.63 -16.94 -5.00
C ASN A 286 16.49 -17.95 -5.15
N ARG A 287 15.48 -17.57 -5.94
CA ARG A 287 14.28 -18.37 -6.22
C ARG A 287 14.55 -19.66 -6.99
N GLU A 288 15.66 -19.75 -7.70
CA GLU A 288 16.10 -20.95 -8.42
C GLU A 288 17.20 -21.70 -7.65
N GLY A 289 17.54 -21.24 -6.44
CA GLY A 289 18.62 -21.79 -5.65
C GLY A 289 18.26 -23.11 -4.98
N GLU A 290 19.29 -23.91 -4.71
CA GLU A 290 19.22 -25.11 -3.86
C GLU A 290 20.08 -24.87 -2.61
N THR A 291 19.48 -25.05 -1.43
CA THR A 291 20.21 -25.04 -0.15
C THR A 291 20.30 -26.45 0.40
N THR A 292 21.51 -26.97 0.57
CA THR A 292 21.77 -28.28 1.16
C THR A 292 22.32 -28.13 2.58
N VAL A 293 21.65 -28.76 3.55
CA VAL A 293 22.03 -28.71 4.97
C VAL A 293 22.43 -30.10 5.44
N THR A 294 23.65 -30.23 5.97
CA THR A 294 24.15 -31.43 6.65
C THR A 294 24.65 -31.17 8.07
N LEU A 295 24.58 -29.92 8.53
CA LEU A 295 24.94 -29.55 9.90
C LEU A 295 24.05 -30.29 10.90
N PRO A 296 24.59 -30.75 12.04
CA PRO A 296 23.82 -31.46 13.05
C PRO A 296 22.70 -30.61 13.65
N GLY A 297 22.84 -29.28 13.68
CA GLY A 297 21.75 -28.40 14.12
C GLY A 297 21.86 -27.00 13.53
N ILE A 298 20.72 -26.43 13.14
CA ILE A 298 20.56 -25.01 12.81
C ILE A 298 19.73 -24.35 13.91
N ASN A 299 20.25 -23.29 14.53
CA ASN A 299 19.63 -22.60 15.65
C ASN A 299 19.21 -21.19 15.21
N GLY A 300 18.04 -21.08 14.58
CA GLY A 300 17.51 -19.83 14.03
C GLY A 300 16.38 -20.08 13.04
N ARG A 301 15.78 -18.99 12.50
CA ARG A 301 14.85 -19.09 11.38
C ARG A 301 15.57 -19.62 10.14
N PHE A 302 14.93 -20.50 9.39
CA PHE A 302 15.47 -21.01 8.13
C PHE A 302 14.57 -20.62 6.97
N LEU A 303 15.00 -19.64 6.17
CA LEU A 303 14.21 -19.10 5.09
C LEU A 303 14.97 -19.28 3.77
N THR A 304 14.39 -20.01 2.82
CA THR A 304 14.89 -20.07 1.44
C THR A 304 13.75 -19.83 0.47
N THR A 305 14.00 -18.98 -0.52
CA THR A 305 13.05 -18.69 -1.61
C THR A 305 13.13 -19.72 -2.74
N GLY A 306 14.15 -20.57 -2.70
CA GLY A 306 14.35 -21.72 -3.58
C GLY A 306 14.00 -23.04 -2.88
N SER A 307 14.74 -24.08 -3.23
CA SER A 307 14.58 -25.45 -2.69
C SER A 307 15.49 -25.70 -1.48
N LEU A 308 15.08 -26.65 -0.64
CA LEU A 308 15.85 -27.12 0.51
C LEU A 308 16.05 -28.64 0.44
N THR A 309 17.29 -29.10 0.55
CA THR A 309 17.64 -30.48 0.85
C THR A 309 18.22 -30.58 2.26
N HIS A 310 17.42 -31.07 3.21
CA HIS A 310 17.87 -31.39 4.56
C HIS A 310 18.32 -32.85 4.62
N THR A 311 19.62 -33.06 4.85
CA THR A 311 20.25 -34.37 4.73
C THR A 311 21.37 -34.57 5.75
N SER A 312 22.13 -35.64 5.62
CA SER A 312 23.31 -35.94 6.44
C SER A 312 24.55 -36.09 5.56
N ALA A 313 25.73 -35.99 6.17
CA ALA A 313 26.96 -36.42 5.49
C ALA A 313 26.93 -37.93 5.19
N ALA A 314 27.66 -38.36 4.17
CA ALA A 314 27.74 -39.77 3.77
C ALA A 314 28.52 -40.63 4.79
N THR A 315 29.54 -40.06 5.43
CA THR A 315 30.42 -40.74 6.38
C THR A 315 30.22 -40.19 7.79
N GLY A 316 29.19 -40.67 8.48
CA GLY A 316 28.92 -40.35 9.89
C GLY A 316 27.89 -39.24 10.12
N GLY A 317 27.36 -39.21 11.34
CA GLY A 317 26.28 -38.31 11.75
C GLY A 317 24.86 -38.85 11.45
N GLY A 318 23.90 -38.38 12.23
CA GLY A 318 22.46 -38.62 12.11
C GLY A 318 21.76 -37.81 13.21
N GLY A 319 20.53 -37.37 12.97
CA GLY A 319 19.90 -36.38 13.87
C GLY A 319 20.17 -34.94 13.43
N GLN A 320 20.25 -34.66 12.12
CA GLN A 320 20.30 -33.27 11.66
C GLN A 320 18.95 -32.60 11.91
N GLU A 321 18.99 -31.46 12.59
CA GLU A 321 17.82 -30.78 13.14
C GLU A 321 17.82 -29.29 12.75
N ILE A 322 16.62 -28.73 12.55
CA ILE A 322 16.42 -27.28 12.47
C ILE A 322 15.60 -26.89 13.69
N HIS A 323 16.20 -26.14 14.61
CA HIS A 323 15.56 -25.69 15.85
C HIS A 323 14.83 -24.36 15.66
N ALA A 324 13.78 -24.14 16.46
CA ALA A 324 12.96 -22.94 16.34
C ALA A 324 13.46 -21.83 17.27
N TYR A 325 14.35 -20.97 16.77
CA TYR A 325 14.78 -19.76 17.47
C TYR A 325 14.38 -18.51 16.69
N PRO A 326 13.95 -17.44 17.39
CA PRO A 326 13.48 -16.23 16.74
C PRO A 326 14.66 -15.42 16.17
N PHE A 327 14.34 -14.53 15.25
CA PHE A 327 15.20 -13.43 14.85
C PHE A 327 14.61 -12.12 15.37
N ASN A 328 15.25 -11.56 16.39
CA ASN A 328 14.92 -10.33 17.09
C ASN A 328 15.81 -9.15 16.66
N GLY A 329 16.53 -9.30 15.54
CA GLY A 329 17.39 -8.27 14.97
C GLY A 329 16.62 -7.22 14.17
N ASP A 330 17.13 -6.00 14.21
CA ASP A 330 16.73 -4.86 13.38
C ASP A 330 17.54 -4.85 12.08
N LEU A 331 16.90 -5.07 10.93
CA LEU A 331 17.51 -5.08 9.60
C LEU A 331 17.35 -3.72 8.91
N PRO A 332 18.11 -3.46 7.82
CA PRO A 332 17.88 -2.28 6.99
C PRO A 332 16.43 -2.18 6.53
N ASP A 333 15.88 -0.96 6.49
CA ASP A 333 14.62 -0.72 5.82
C ASP A 333 14.74 -1.11 4.35
N CYS A 334 13.94 -2.10 3.97
CA CYS A 334 13.88 -2.65 2.63
C CYS A 334 12.48 -2.55 2.04
N ALA A 335 11.60 -1.76 2.66
CA ALA A 335 10.31 -1.45 2.07
C ALA A 335 10.53 -0.77 0.71
N PRO A 336 9.83 -1.22 -0.36
CA PRO A 336 9.93 -0.55 -1.65
C PRO A 336 9.56 0.93 -1.50
N PRO A 337 10.27 1.85 -2.18
CA PRO A 337 10.05 3.27 -2.02
C PRO A 337 8.60 3.61 -2.36
N ARG A 338 7.85 4.06 -1.35
CA ARG A 338 6.47 4.52 -1.55
C ARG A 338 6.48 5.92 -2.14
N GLY A 339 5.57 6.19 -3.05
CA GLY A 339 5.36 7.50 -3.64
C GLY A 339 3.90 7.91 -3.61
N ASN A 340 3.66 9.22 -3.73
CA ASN A 340 2.31 9.76 -3.73
C ASN A 340 1.70 9.67 -5.12
N VAL A 341 0.50 9.09 -5.22
CA VAL A 341 -0.36 9.22 -6.39
C VAL A 341 -1.45 10.22 -6.03
N THR A 342 -1.52 11.34 -6.76
CA THR A 342 -2.32 12.51 -6.39
C THR A 342 -3.36 12.84 -7.45
N VAL A 343 -4.59 13.15 -7.04
CA VAL A 343 -5.57 13.84 -7.88
C VAL A 343 -5.70 15.29 -7.45
N ILE A 344 -5.70 16.20 -8.43
CA ILE A 344 -5.88 17.64 -8.24
C ILE A 344 -7.18 18.06 -8.91
N LYS A 345 -8.18 18.41 -8.11
CA LYS A 345 -9.53 18.75 -8.56
C LYS A 345 -9.69 20.25 -8.75
N LYS A 346 -10.14 20.65 -9.93
CA LYS A 346 -10.36 22.06 -10.29
C LYS A 346 -11.73 22.32 -10.92
N ASP A 347 -12.16 23.57 -10.86
CA ASP A 347 -13.26 24.13 -11.62
C ASP A 347 -12.79 24.44 -13.04
N SER A 348 -13.51 23.97 -14.06
CA SER A 348 -13.05 24.08 -15.45
C SER A 348 -13.02 25.54 -15.96
N PRO A 349 -14.04 26.39 -15.70
CA PRO A 349 -13.99 27.79 -16.14
C PRO A 349 -12.97 28.65 -15.40
N SER A 350 -12.89 28.54 -14.07
CA SER A 350 -12.06 29.45 -13.25
C SER A 350 -10.66 28.92 -12.93
N GLY A 351 -10.43 27.61 -13.08
CA GLY A 351 -9.18 26.96 -12.66
C GLY A 351 -9.00 26.83 -11.14
N ASN A 352 -9.99 27.30 -10.35
CA ASN A 352 -9.95 27.26 -8.89
C ASN A 352 -10.00 25.82 -8.37
N ALA A 353 -9.33 25.59 -7.24
CA ALA A 353 -9.37 24.30 -6.55
C ALA A 353 -10.79 23.95 -6.05
N LEU A 354 -11.15 22.67 -6.11
CA LEU A 354 -12.44 22.16 -5.64
C LEU A 354 -12.30 21.15 -4.51
N ALA A 355 -12.70 21.55 -3.31
CA ALA A 355 -12.82 20.68 -2.14
C ALA A 355 -14.08 19.82 -2.19
N GLY A 356 -14.05 18.67 -1.52
CA GLY A 356 -15.22 17.83 -1.29
C GLY A 356 -15.58 16.83 -2.41
N ALA A 357 -14.78 16.72 -3.48
CA ALA A 357 -14.92 15.61 -4.42
C ALA A 357 -14.43 14.31 -3.77
N ARG A 358 -15.09 13.18 -4.04
CA ARG A 358 -14.70 11.86 -3.52
C ARG A 358 -14.11 10.99 -4.62
N PHE A 359 -12.99 10.35 -4.30
CA PHE A 359 -12.24 9.50 -5.22
C PHE A 359 -11.87 8.15 -4.59
N GLN A 360 -11.94 7.07 -5.36
CA GLN A 360 -11.35 5.78 -5.04
C GLN A 360 -10.07 5.59 -5.85
N LEU A 361 -8.97 5.22 -5.20
CA LEU A 361 -7.73 4.82 -5.86
C LEU A 361 -7.81 3.33 -6.20
N TRP A 362 -7.34 2.97 -7.39
CA TRP A 362 -7.28 1.58 -7.87
C TRP A 362 -5.89 1.28 -8.38
N ARG A 363 -5.41 0.05 -8.14
CA ARG A 363 -4.17 -0.50 -8.69
C ARG A 363 -4.50 -1.48 -9.82
N GLU A 364 -3.83 -1.30 -10.95
CA GLU A 364 -3.84 -2.25 -12.06
C GLU A 364 -3.28 -3.60 -11.59
N THR A 365 -4.08 -4.67 -11.69
CA THR A 365 -3.70 -6.00 -11.15
C THR A 365 -4.01 -7.17 -12.07
N ASN A 366 -4.65 -6.94 -13.23
CA ASN A 366 -5.11 -8.01 -14.12
C ASN A 366 -4.42 -7.97 -15.50
N GLY A 367 -3.72 -6.88 -15.83
CA GLY A 367 -2.98 -6.71 -17.08
C GLY A 367 -3.84 -6.32 -18.29
N ALA A 368 -5.13 -6.03 -18.10
CA ALA A 368 -6.04 -5.52 -19.10
C ALA A 368 -5.97 -3.99 -19.19
N ALA A 369 -6.36 -3.43 -20.33
CA ALA A 369 -6.27 -1.99 -20.54
C ALA A 369 -7.45 -1.24 -19.88
N GLY A 370 -7.13 -0.18 -19.13
CA GLY A 370 -8.11 0.66 -18.44
C GLY A 370 -8.53 0.09 -17.10
N LEU A 371 -9.38 0.80 -16.35
CA LEU A 371 -9.84 0.36 -15.03
C LEU A 371 -11.02 -0.62 -15.14
N GLN A 372 -10.93 -1.79 -14.51
CA GLN A 372 -12.05 -2.71 -14.30
C GLN A 372 -12.48 -2.72 -12.83
N THR A 373 -13.66 -2.17 -12.52
CA THR A 373 -14.14 -2.06 -11.12
C THR A 373 -15.00 -3.24 -10.65
N THR A 374 -15.38 -4.15 -11.56
CA THR A 374 -16.30 -5.28 -11.28
C THR A 374 -15.88 -6.54 -12.04
N GLY A 375 -16.38 -7.71 -11.62
CA GLY A 375 -16.06 -9.02 -12.21
C GLY A 375 -14.85 -9.73 -11.58
N ASP A 376 -14.62 -10.98 -11.99
CA ASP A 376 -13.56 -11.86 -11.45
C ASP A 376 -12.14 -11.40 -11.81
N GLY A 377 -12.02 -10.59 -12.86
CA GLY A 377 -10.76 -9.94 -13.26
C GLY A 377 -10.73 -8.46 -12.92
N ARG A 378 -11.37 -8.00 -11.84
CA ARG A 378 -11.34 -6.57 -11.47
C ARG A 378 -9.98 -6.15 -10.91
N ASP A 379 -9.69 -4.86 -11.02
CA ASP A 379 -8.56 -4.23 -10.35
C ASP A 379 -8.75 -4.13 -8.84
N THR A 380 -7.65 -3.88 -8.13
CA THR A 380 -7.65 -3.86 -6.66
C THR A 380 -7.84 -2.43 -6.14
N PRO A 381 -8.89 -2.15 -5.34
CA PRO A 381 -9.03 -0.84 -4.70
C PRO A 381 -7.95 -0.65 -3.63
N VAL A 382 -7.37 0.54 -3.57
CA VAL A 382 -6.30 0.89 -2.64
C VAL A 382 -6.84 1.86 -1.59
N GLY A 383 -6.79 1.44 -0.32
CA GLY A 383 -7.27 2.26 0.80
C GLY A 383 -8.77 2.58 0.72
N GLY A 384 -9.21 3.51 1.56
CA GLY A 384 -10.58 4.02 1.56
C GLY A 384 -10.81 5.14 0.55
N VAL A 385 -12.09 5.54 0.41
CA VAL A 385 -12.48 6.70 -0.40
C VAL A 385 -11.84 7.97 0.16
N CYS A 386 -11.12 8.68 -0.69
CA CYS A 386 -10.40 9.90 -0.36
C CYS A 386 -11.20 11.13 -0.83
N THR A 387 -11.21 12.19 -0.02
CA THR A 387 -11.97 13.43 -0.31
C THR A 387 -11.01 14.58 -0.55
N THR A 388 -11.23 15.38 -1.59
CA THR A 388 -10.35 16.50 -1.92
C THR A 388 -10.41 17.59 -0.86
N ASP A 389 -9.25 18.09 -0.46
CA ASP A 389 -9.10 19.14 0.55
C ASP A 389 -9.36 20.55 -0.01
N ALA A 390 -9.11 21.59 0.80
CA ALA A 390 -9.25 22.99 0.40
C ALA A 390 -8.35 23.42 -0.79
N ARG A 391 -7.28 22.67 -1.06
CA ARG A 391 -6.39 22.86 -2.22
C ARG A 391 -6.86 22.02 -3.43
N GLY A 392 -7.96 21.30 -3.28
CA GLY A 392 -8.51 20.41 -4.29
C GLY A 392 -7.73 19.11 -4.40
N GLU A 393 -6.89 18.76 -3.42
CA GLU A 393 -6.01 17.62 -3.52
C GLU A 393 -6.51 16.42 -2.73
N CYS A 394 -6.29 15.24 -3.29
CA CYS A 394 -6.46 13.96 -2.62
C CYS A 394 -5.29 13.05 -3.02
N ARG A 395 -4.68 12.36 -2.04
CA ARG A 395 -3.40 11.66 -2.20
C ARG A 395 -3.46 10.26 -1.59
N GLY A 396 -2.83 9.29 -2.24
CA GLY A 396 -2.53 7.97 -1.68
C GLY A 396 -1.03 7.69 -1.74
N SER A 397 -0.43 7.19 -0.64
CA SER A 397 0.97 6.76 -0.60
C SER A 397 1.06 5.26 -0.88
N VAL A 398 1.69 4.89 -1.99
CA VAL A 398 1.64 3.53 -2.55
C VAL A 398 2.99 3.12 -3.11
N GLU A 399 3.20 1.83 -3.29
CA GLU A 399 4.41 1.28 -3.91
C GLU A 399 4.42 1.51 -5.43
N PRO A 400 5.57 1.34 -6.12
CA PRO A 400 5.63 1.42 -7.58
C PRO A 400 4.60 0.51 -8.27
N GLY A 401 3.87 1.04 -9.23
CA GLY A 401 2.77 0.37 -9.92
C GLY A 401 1.99 1.31 -10.84
N THR A 402 1.00 0.76 -11.52
CA THR A 402 0.06 1.54 -12.36
C THR A 402 -1.25 1.71 -11.63
N TYR A 403 -1.77 2.94 -11.62
CA TYR A 403 -2.91 3.34 -10.81
C TYR A 403 -3.96 4.13 -11.60
N TYR A 404 -5.19 4.10 -11.12
CA TYR A 404 -6.29 4.92 -11.61
C TYR A 404 -7.03 5.58 -10.46
N TRP A 405 -7.45 6.83 -10.66
CA TRP A 405 -8.39 7.51 -9.79
C TRP A 405 -9.79 7.44 -10.39
N GLN A 406 -10.78 7.03 -9.60
CA GLN A 406 -12.19 7.04 -9.97
C GLN A 406 -12.93 8.09 -9.13
N GLU A 407 -13.50 9.13 -9.75
CA GLU A 407 -14.40 10.08 -9.09
C GLU A 407 -15.74 9.38 -8.81
N THR A 408 -16.00 9.10 -7.54
CA THR A 408 -17.22 8.43 -7.10
C THR A 408 -18.32 9.44 -6.75
N GLN A 409 -17.94 10.67 -6.40
CA GLN A 409 -18.89 11.75 -6.13
C GLN A 409 -18.27 13.13 -6.45
N PRO A 410 -18.93 13.97 -7.27
CA PRO A 410 -18.45 15.32 -7.53
C PRO A 410 -18.62 16.25 -6.32
N PRO A 411 -17.93 17.40 -6.27
CA PRO A 411 -18.19 18.43 -5.27
C PRO A 411 -19.64 18.92 -5.30
N ALA A 412 -20.13 19.43 -4.16
CA ALA A 412 -21.47 20.00 -4.08
C ALA A 412 -21.68 21.14 -5.11
N GLY A 413 -22.81 21.12 -5.82
CA GLY A 413 -23.14 22.10 -6.86
C GLY A 413 -22.53 21.80 -8.24
N TYR A 414 -21.81 20.68 -8.39
CA TYR A 414 -21.31 20.21 -9.67
C TYR A 414 -22.08 18.96 -10.12
N PRO A 415 -22.46 18.87 -11.41
CA PRO A 415 -23.05 17.66 -11.97
C PRO A 415 -22.01 16.53 -12.05
N VAL A 416 -22.49 15.30 -12.09
CA VAL A 416 -21.64 14.12 -12.33
C VAL A 416 -21.00 14.22 -13.72
N PRO A 417 -19.67 14.17 -13.84
CA PRO A 417 -19.00 14.23 -15.13
C PRO A 417 -19.22 12.94 -15.94
N ARG A 418 -19.15 13.05 -17.27
CA ARG A 418 -19.24 11.87 -18.17
C ARG A 418 -18.05 10.93 -18.03
N THR A 419 -16.87 11.50 -17.78
CA THR A 419 -15.63 10.77 -17.52
C THR A 419 -15.37 10.77 -16.03
N THR A 420 -15.32 9.59 -15.42
CA THR A 420 -15.09 9.42 -13.97
C THR A 420 -13.78 8.71 -13.65
N VAL A 421 -13.08 8.16 -14.64
CA VAL A 421 -11.83 7.41 -14.47
C VAL A 421 -10.66 8.19 -15.05
N PHE A 422 -9.57 8.29 -14.30
CA PHE A 422 -8.40 9.09 -14.64
C PHE A 422 -7.11 8.30 -14.41
N GLY A 423 -6.32 8.12 -15.47
CA GLY A 423 -5.11 7.32 -15.52
C GLY A 423 -4.87 6.76 -16.92
N PRO A 424 -3.92 5.83 -17.09
CA PRO A 424 -3.07 5.25 -16.04
C PRO A 424 -2.06 6.25 -15.47
N LEU A 425 -1.77 6.13 -14.18
CA LEU A 425 -0.68 6.83 -13.48
C LEU A 425 0.38 5.82 -13.09
N THR A 426 1.55 5.88 -13.72
CA THR A 426 2.64 4.93 -13.47
C THR A 426 3.65 5.51 -12.48
N LEU A 427 3.61 4.99 -11.25
CA LEU A 427 4.60 5.24 -10.22
C LEU A 427 5.74 4.22 -10.37
N THR A 428 6.97 4.68 -10.47
CA THR A 428 8.18 3.85 -10.55
C THR A 428 9.09 4.18 -9.36
N ALA A 429 10.08 3.33 -9.08
CA ALA A 429 11.07 3.64 -8.05
C ALA A 429 11.80 4.98 -8.32
N ALA A 430 12.03 5.31 -9.60
CA ALA A 430 12.73 6.53 -10.01
C ALA A 430 11.93 7.82 -9.73
N ASN A 431 10.59 7.76 -9.77
CA ASN A 431 9.73 8.93 -9.52
C ASN A 431 8.98 8.87 -8.19
N ALA A 432 9.20 7.83 -7.36
CA ALA A 432 8.50 7.64 -6.10
C ALA A 432 8.61 8.85 -5.15
N SER A 433 9.80 9.44 -5.02
CA SER A 433 10.03 10.62 -4.17
C SER A 433 9.32 11.88 -4.67
N GLN A 434 9.10 12.00 -5.99
CA GLN A 434 8.37 13.11 -6.61
C GLN A 434 6.85 12.86 -6.58
N GLY A 435 6.45 11.59 -6.65
CA GLY A 435 5.07 11.17 -6.86
C GLY A 435 4.60 11.40 -8.30
N VAL A 436 3.38 10.99 -8.57
CA VAL A 436 2.67 11.23 -9.83
C VAL A 436 1.32 11.88 -9.56
N SER A 437 0.83 12.68 -10.50
CA SER A 437 -0.44 13.39 -10.33
C SER A 437 -1.26 13.48 -11.60
N VAL A 438 -2.57 13.64 -11.44
CA VAL A 438 -3.53 13.97 -12.51
C VAL A 438 -4.39 15.15 -12.10
N THR A 439 -4.65 16.07 -13.04
CA THR A 439 -5.60 17.18 -12.83
C THR A 439 -6.95 16.81 -13.43
N VAL A 440 -8.02 16.97 -12.64
CA VAL A 440 -9.41 16.60 -12.98
C VAL A 440 -10.33 17.80 -12.82
N THR A 441 -11.09 18.15 -13.87
CA THR A 441 -11.95 19.34 -13.88
C THR A 441 -13.44 18.99 -13.84
N ASN A 442 -14.24 19.77 -13.08
CA ASN A 442 -15.71 19.75 -13.17
C ASN A 442 -16.18 21.16 -13.57
N THR A 443 -17.30 21.24 -14.27
CA THR A 443 -17.93 22.52 -14.64
C THR A 443 -19.16 22.72 -13.77
N LYS A 444 -19.25 23.86 -13.09
CA LYS A 444 -20.41 24.18 -12.25
C LYS A 444 -21.66 24.27 -13.13
N ALA A 445 -22.80 23.79 -12.64
CA ALA A 445 -24.05 24.05 -13.32
C ALA A 445 -24.27 25.57 -13.37
N ALA A 446 -24.67 26.11 -14.53
CA ALA A 446 -25.08 27.50 -14.62
C ALA A 446 -26.33 27.73 -13.78
N ASP A 447 -26.40 28.84 -13.04
CA ASP A 447 -27.61 29.20 -12.33
C ASP A 447 -28.74 29.43 -13.34
N PRO A 448 -29.96 28.91 -13.09
CA PRO A 448 -31.09 29.14 -13.99
C PRO A 448 -31.42 30.63 -14.07
N THR A 449 -31.62 31.11 -15.29
CA THR A 449 -32.07 32.48 -15.58
C THR A 449 -33.36 32.44 -16.39
N GLY A 450 -34.10 33.54 -16.39
CA GLY A 450 -35.28 33.71 -17.23
C GLY A 450 -35.48 35.15 -17.68
N THR A 451 -36.63 35.43 -18.27
CA THR A 451 -36.90 36.71 -18.93
C THR A 451 -38.12 37.41 -18.34
N ILE A 452 -38.05 38.73 -18.13
CA ILE A 452 -39.22 39.56 -17.81
C ILE A 452 -39.61 40.34 -19.07
N HIS A 453 -40.82 40.08 -19.56
CA HIS A 453 -41.43 40.76 -20.70
C HIS A 453 -42.38 41.86 -20.20
N LEU A 454 -42.28 43.05 -20.78
CA LEU A 454 -43.18 44.16 -20.52
C LEU A 454 -44.01 44.44 -21.78
N VAL A 455 -45.32 44.56 -21.60
CA VAL A 455 -46.28 44.99 -22.63
C VAL A 455 -46.96 46.27 -22.15
N LYS A 456 -46.82 47.36 -22.90
CA LYS A 456 -47.35 48.67 -22.57
C LYS A 456 -48.47 49.08 -23.52
N GLN A 457 -49.61 49.43 -22.95
CA GLN A 457 -50.83 49.72 -23.72
C GLN A 457 -51.54 50.98 -23.27
N ASN A 458 -52.36 51.53 -24.16
CA ASN A 458 -53.32 52.57 -23.83
C ASN A 458 -54.40 51.99 -22.90
N ALA A 459 -54.70 52.68 -21.79
CA ALA A 459 -55.67 52.22 -20.80
C ALA A 459 -57.08 52.03 -21.38
N LYS A 460 -57.49 52.87 -22.34
CA LYS A 460 -58.81 52.83 -22.99
C LYS A 460 -58.83 51.91 -24.20
N THR A 461 -57.97 52.18 -25.19
CA THR A 461 -58.03 51.52 -26.51
C THR A 461 -57.28 50.19 -26.59
N LYS A 462 -56.47 49.87 -25.56
CA LYS A 462 -55.55 48.72 -25.53
C LYS A 462 -54.49 48.69 -26.64
N ARG A 463 -54.40 49.75 -27.46
CA ARG A 463 -53.34 49.90 -28.48
C ARG A 463 -51.97 49.99 -27.82
N PRO A 464 -50.92 49.46 -28.46
CA PRO A 464 -49.56 49.49 -27.93
C PRO A 464 -49.03 50.92 -27.76
N LEU A 465 -48.17 51.14 -26.77
CA LEU A 465 -47.53 52.43 -26.50
C LEU A 465 -46.02 52.34 -26.62
N GLN A 466 -45.49 53.05 -27.62
CA GLN A 466 -44.04 53.24 -27.81
C GLN A 466 -43.51 54.35 -26.92
N GLY A 467 -42.29 54.17 -26.41
CA GLY A 467 -41.50 55.23 -25.77
C GLY A 467 -41.71 55.37 -24.26
N ALA A 468 -42.42 54.45 -23.60
CA ALA A 468 -42.46 54.39 -22.14
C ALA A 468 -41.16 53.78 -21.63
N VAL A 469 -40.51 54.39 -20.62
CA VAL A 469 -39.21 53.95 -20.10
C VAL A 469 -39.38 53.32 -18.73
N PHE A 470 -38.76 52.16 -18.54
CA PHE A 470 -38.85 51.36 -17.34
C PHE A 470 -37.50 50.99 -16.77
N GLU A 471 -37.41 50.94 -15.45
CA GLU A 471 -36.34 50.30 -14.71
C GLU A 471 -36.81 48.98 -14.12
N LEU A 472 -35.91 47.99 -14.09
CA LEU A 472 -36.12 46.74 -13.39
C LEU A 472 -35.36 46.76 -12.07
N TRP A 473 -36.04 46.38 -10.99
CA TRP A 473 -35.48 46.31 -9.65
C TRP A 473 -35.72 44.92 -9.08
N ARG A 474 -34.71 44.33 -8.46
CA ARG A 474 -34.79 43.04 -7.77
C ARG A 474 -35.01 43.27 -6.29
N GLU A 475 -36.00 42.58 -5.74
CA GLU A 475 -36.23 42.47 -4.31
C GLU A 475 -35.00 41.86 -3.63
N THR A 476 -34.37 42.60 -2.73
CA THR A 476 -33.16 42.17 -2.03
C THR A 476 -33.16 42.46 -0.53
N ASN A 477 -34.16 43.15 -0.01
CA ASN A 477 -34.19 43.59 1.39
C ASN A 477 -35.27 42.86 2.23
N GLY A 478 -36.19 42.13 1.59
CA GLY A 478 -37.23 41.36 2.27
C GLY A 478 -38.42 42.20 2.74
N VAL A 479 -38.50 43.47 2.34
CA VAL A 479 -39.57 44.40 2.68
C VAL A 479 -40.56 44.45 1.51
N ALA A 480 -41.85 44.33 1.79
CA ALA A 480 -42.85 44.36 0.73
C ALA A 480 -42.90 45.71 0.00
N GLY A 481 -42.77 45.66 -1.33
CA GLY A 481 -42.83 46.83 -2.22
C GLY A 481 -41.48 47.47 -2.46
N LEU A 482 -41.30 48.07 -3.65
CA LEU A 482 -40.02 48.61 -4.09
C LEU A 482 -39.47 49.72 -3.19
N GLN A 483 -38.30 49.51 -2.59
CA GLN A 483 -37.54 50.50 -1.86
C GLN A 483 -36.40 51.05 -2.73
N VAL A 484 -36.63 52.19 -3.40
CA VAL A 484 -35.61 52.85 -4.25
C VAL A 484 -34.57 53.65 -3.47
N THR A 485 -34.85 53.98 -2.21
CA THR A 485 -34.00 54.77 -1.31
C THR A 485 -34.09 54.23 0.11
N GLY A 486 -33.01 54.36 0.91
CA GLY A 486 -32.95 53.86 2.28
C GLY A 486 -31.97 52.69 2.44
N THR A 487 -31.80 52.20 3.68
CA THR A 487 -30.93 51.06 3.97
C THR A 487 -31.73 49.99 4.73
N PRO A 488 -31.98 48.81 4.13
CA PRO A 488 -31.51 48.33 2.83
C PRO A 488 -32.47 48.68 1.67
N ALA A 489 -31.98 49.34 0.61
CA ALA A 489 -32.73 49.54 -0.64
C ALA A 489 -32.69 48.27 -1.52
N ASP A 490 -33.65 48.16 -2.44
CA ASP A 490 -33.66 47.14 -3.49
C ASP A 490 -32.61 47.42 -4.57
N ARG A 491 -32.23 46.39 -5.32
CA ARG A 491 -31.17 46.51 -6.34
C ARG A 491 -31.74 46.76 -7.72
N ARG A 492 -31.37 47.88 -8.35
CA ARG A 492 -31.60 48.11 -9.79
C ARG A 492 -30.80 47.11 -10.62
N VAL A 493 -31.43 46.50 -11.61
CA VAL A 493 -30.80 45.51 -12.51
C VAL A 493 -30.92 45.96 -13.96
N GLY A 494 -29.78 45.96 -14.67
CA GLY A 494 -29.69 46.43 -16.05
C GLY A 494 -29.76 47.96 -16.18
N THR A 495 -29.79 48.44 -17.43
CA THR A 495 -29.76 49.87 -17.77
C THR A 495 -31.14 50.52 -17.86
N GLY A 496 -32.22 49.74 -17.71
CA GLY A 496 -33.59 50.15 -18.04
C GLY A 496 -33.92 49.87 -19.50
N CYS A 497 -35.18 50.07 -19.89
CA CYS A 497 -35.66 49.70 -21.22
C CYS A 497 -36.87 50.56 -21.65
N ALA A 498 -36.89 50.95 -22.92
CA ALA A 498 -37.96 51.74 -23.53
C ALA A 498 -38.84 50.84 -24.40
N THR A 499 -40.16 51.05 -24.38
CA THR A 499 -41.10 50.24 -25.17
C THR A 499 -41.01 50.55 -26.66
N ASP A 500 -41.01 49.52 -27.51
CA ASP A 500 -40.97 49.63 -28.96
C ASP A 500 -42.33 50.02 -29.59
N ARG A 501 -42.43 50.00 -30.93
CA ARG A 501 -43.67 50.32 -31.67
C ARG A 501 -44.83 49.40 -31.34
N GLN A 502 -44.56 48.19 -30.89
CA GLN A 502 -45.50 47.17 -30.46
C GLN A 502 -45.78 47.28 -28.95
N GLY A 503 -45.19 48.26 -28.26
CA GLY A 503 -45.34 48.49 -26.83
C GLY A 503 -44.54 47.49 -26.00
N HIS A 504 -43.58 46.79 -26.58
CA HIS A 504 -42.84 45.72 -25.92
C HIS A 504 -41.47 46.18 -25.46
N CYS A 505 -41.00 45.58 -24.37
CA CYS A 505 -39.67 45.77 -23.81
C CYS A 505 -39.30 44.51 -23.01
N THR A 506 -38.03 44.10 -22.99
CA THR A 506 -37.61 42.82 -22.40
C THR A 506 -36.34 42.96 -21.55
N PHE A 507 -36.34 42.29 -20.41
CA PHE A 507 -35.18 42.09 -19.54
C PHE A 507 -34.80 40.60 -19.53
N ALA A 508 -33.83 40.21 -20.36
CA ALA A 508 -33.39 38.82 -20.53
C ALA A 508 -32.32 38.41 -19.50
N ASN A 509 -32.12 37.10 -19.33
CA ASN A 509 -31.06 36.48 -18.51
C ASN A 509 -31.04 36.97 -17.05
N GLN A 510 -32.22 37.18 -16.48
CA GLN A 510 -32.37 37.57 -15.08
C GLN A 510 -32.31 36.33 -14.18
N PRO A 511 -31.50 36.34 -13.11
CA PRO A 511 -31.52 35.28 -12.10
C PRO A 511 -32.94 35.06 -11.56
N LEU A 512 -33.23 33.85 -11.08
CA LEU A 512 -34.50 33.62 -10.39
C LEU A 512 -34.64 34.56 -9.17
N GLY A 513 -35.84 35.07 -8.94
CA GLY A 513 -36.12 36.02 -7.89
C GLY A 513 -37.38 36.84 -8.10
N THR A 514 -37.61 37.77 -7.19
CA THR A 514 -38.76 38.69 -7.21
C THR A 514 -38.32 40.05 -7.74
N TYR A 515 -39.14 40.64 -8.60
CA TYR A 515 -38.81 41.87 -9.32
C TYR A 515 -39.94 42.89 -9.30
N TYR A 516 -39.58 44.16 -9.43
CA TYR A 516 -40.48 45.29 -9.63
C TYR A 516 -40.08 46.07 -10.89
N LEU A 517 -41.08 46.58 -11.59
CA LEU A 517 -40.93 47.48 -12.73
C LEU A 517 -41.32 48.89 -12.28
N ARG A 518 -40.45 49.88 -12.51
CA ARG A 518 -40.72 51.29 -12.24
C ARG A 518 -40.76 52.07 -13.54
N GLU A 519 -41.92 52.64 -13.87
CA GLU A 519 -42.07 53.56 -15.00
C GLU A 519 -41.42 54.91 -14.67
N THR A 520 -40.40 55.30 -15.42
CA THR A 520 -39.63 56.54 -15.16
C THR A 520 -39.90 57.62 -16.19
N ALA A 521 -40.42 57.26 -17.37
CA ALA A 521 -40.92 58.22 -18.36
C ALA A 521 -42.12 57.65 -19.11
N VAL A 522 -43.09 58.52 -19.41
CA VAL A 522 -44.27 58.19 -20.20
C VAL A 522 -44.17 58.78 -21.62
N PRO A 523 -44.82 58.17 -22.62
CA PRO A 523 -44.90 58.74 -23.97
C PRO A 523 -45.65 60.09 -23.96
N GLU A 524 -45.36 60.93 -24.96
CA GLU A 524 -46.04 62.21 -25.14
C GLU A 524 -47.57 62.04 -25.21
N GLY A 525 -48.31 62.93 -24.53
CA GLY A 525 -49.77 62.88 -24.47
C GLY A 525 -50.33 61.83 -23.50
N TYR A 526 -49.50 61.19 -22.68
CA TYR A 526 -49.94 60.29 -21.61
C TYR A 526 -49.58 60.82 -20.22
N LEU A 527 -50.37 60.44 -19.22
CA LEU A 527 -50.12 60.80 -17.83
C LEU A 527 -49.23 59.75 -17.15
N MET A 528 -48.25 60.21 -16.36
CA MET A 528 -47.52 59.35 -15.43
C MET A 528 -48.50 58.73 -14.42
N PRO A 529 -48.50 57.41 -14.22
CA PRO A 529 -49.33 56.77 -13.21
C PRO A 529 -49.07 57.34 -11.81
N ARG A 530 -50.13 57.47 -10.99
CA ARG A 530 -50.00 57.88 -9.58
C ARG A 530 -49.07 56.96 -8.79
N ASN A 531 -49.10 55.66 -9.11
CA ASN A 531 -48.12 54.69 -8.65
C ASN A 531 -47.32 54.19 -9.87
N PRO A 532 -46.06 54.65 -10.06
CA PRO A 532 -45.23 54.24 -11.19
C PRO A 532 -44.60 52.85 -11.00
N VAL A 533 -44.78 52.21 -9.84
CA VAL A 533 -44.21 50.90 -9.53
C VAL A 533 -45.25 49.80 -9.75
N SER A 534 -44.84 48.71 -10.40
CA SER A 534 -45.62 47.51 -10.60
C SER A 534 -44.84 46.26 -10.21
N GLY A 535 -45.54 45.26 -9.66
CA GLY A 535 -44.97 44.03 -9.13
C GLY A 535 -45.63 43.66 -7.79
N PRO A 536 -45.13 42.65 -7.09
CA PRO A 536 -43.95 41.84 -7.42
C PRO A 536 -44.18 40.88 -8.60
N TYR A 537 -43.15 40.68 -9.42
CA TYR A 537 -43.06 39.68 -10.49
C TYR A 537 -42.09 38.57 -10.07
N ALA A 538 -42.59 37.37 -9.83
CA ALA A 538 -41.77 36.24 -9.40
C ALA A 538 -41.27 35.43 -10.61
N LEU A 539 -39.96 35.52 -10.87
CA LEU A 539 -39.25 34.68 -11.82
C LEU A 539 -38.74 33.44 -11.09
N THR A 540 -39.35 32.30 -11.37
CA THR A 540 -39.14 31.02 -10.66
C THR A 540 -38.67 29.94 -11.63
N ALA A 541 -38.18 28.81 -11.12
CA ALA A 541 -37.77 27.70 -11.98
C ALA A 541 -38.93 27.20 -12.87
N ALA A 542 -40.17 27.28 -12.39
CA ALA A 542 -41.36 26.82 -13.11
C ALA A 542 -41.73 27.71 -14.33
N ASN A 543 -41.35 28.99 -14.32
CA ASN A 543 -41.68 29.92 -15.40
C ASN A 543 -40.45 30.50 -16.12
N ALA A 544 -39.23 30.14 -15.71
CA ALA A 544 -37.99 30.69 -16.25
C ALA A 544 -37.88 30.58 -17.78
N THR A 545 -38.28 29.44 -18.35
CA THR A 545 -38.22 29.18 -19.81
C THR A 545 -39.20 30.05 -20.60
N ALA A 546 -40.41 30.27 -20.08
CA ALA A 546 -41.43 31.09 -20.74
C ALA A 546 -41.29 32.60 -20.41
N GLY A 547 -40.61 32.91 -19.31
CA GLY A 547 -40.54 34.25 -18.75
C GLY A 547 -41.81 34.68 -18.00
N VAL A 548 -41.78 35.90 -17.46
CA VAL A 548 -42.91 36.55 -16.78
C VAL A 548 -43.35 37.76 -17.59
N THR A 549 -44.64 37.87 -17.90
CA THR A 549 -45.17 39.01 -18.66
C THR A 549 -45.92 40.00 -17.75
N ALA A 550 -45.47 41.25 -17.74
CA ALA A 550 -46.11 42.39 -17.11
C ALA A 550 -46.89 43.21 -18.15
N THR A 551 -48.21 43.37 -18.00
CA THR A 551 -49.00 44.25 -18.87
C THR A 551 -49.41 45.53 -18.15
N LEU A 552 -48.82 46.66 -18.55
CA LEU A 552 -49.00 47.96 -17.91
C LEU A 552 -49.71 48.95 -18.84
N LYS A 553 -50.41 49.94 -18.27
CA LYS A 553 -51.28 50.84 -19.02
C LYS A 553 -51.11 52.31 -18.62
N ASN A 554 -51.08 53.23 -19.58
CA ASN A 554 -51.19 54.67 -19.31
C ASN A 554 -52.52 55.23 -19.83
N THR A 555 -53.05 56.19 -19.11
CA THR A 555 -54.22 56.97 -19.52
C THR A 555 -53.78 58.14 -20.39
N PRO A 556 -54.45 58.42 -21.52
CA PRO A 556 -54.21 59.65 -22.27
C PRO A 556 -54.40 60.89 -21.40
N GLY A 557 -53.49 61.86 -21.52
CA GLY A 557 -53.66 63.20 -20.96
C GLY A 557 -54.54 64.07 -21.85
N GLU A 558 -55.00 65.21 -21.32
CA GLU A 558 -55.69 66.21 -22.14
C GLU A 558 -54.73 66.77 -23.21
N PRO A 559 -55.19 67.03 -24.45
CA PRO A 559 -54.33 67.58 -25.49
C PRO A 559 -53.80 68.96 -25.06
N GLY A 560 -52.48 69.10 -24.91
CA GLY A 560 -51.84 70.42 -24.90
C GLY A 560 -51.25 70.95 -23.59
N LYS A 561 -50.89 70.12 -22.60
CA LYS A 561 -50.00 70.55 -21.50
C LYS A 561 -48.88 69.55 -21.20
N GLY A 562 -47.94 69.41 -22.11
CA GLY A 562 -46.58 68.98 -21.77
C GLY A 562 -45.74 70.17 -21.29
N PRO A 563 -44.72 69.99 -20.44
CA PRO A 563 -43.83 71.08 -20.08
C PRO A 563 -43.11 71.57 -21.35
N LYS A 564 -43.10 72.89 -21.57
CA LYS A 564 -42.19 73.49 -22.53
C LYS A 564 -40.76 73.21 -22.04
N LYS A 565 -39.92 72.76 -22.98
CA LYS A 565 -38.53 72.32 -22.83
C LYS A 565 -37.72 73.10 -21.81
#